data_AF-A0A2S7U1U4-F1
#
_entry.id   AF-A0A2S7U1U4-F1
#
_cell.length_a   1.000
_cell.length_b   1.000
_cell.length_c   1.000
_cell.angle_alpha   90.00
_cell.angle_beta   90.00
_cell.angle_gamma   90.00
#
_symmetry.space_group_name_H-M   'P 1'
#
loop_
_entity.id
_entity.type
_entity.pdbx_description
1 polymer ?
#
loop_
_entity_poly.entity_id
_entity_poly.type
_entity_poly.pdbx_seq_one_letter_code
_entity_poly.pdbx_strand_id
1 'polypeptide(L)' 'MHILNLEEAPSRIEQLAQWHHSEWSHLSSDGRLETRIHKMTSYLGDDFIPTTYIGEKEGELVGSAAIKTKKDRLIKII' A
#
# COMPACT_ATOMS: atom_id res chain seq x y z
N MET A 1 12.30 -5.04 14.11
CA MET A 1 11.69 -4.78 12.80
C MET A 1 10.98 -6.04 12.39
N HIS A 2 9.70 -5.94 12.07
CA HIS A 2 8.85 -7.06 11.62
C HIS A 2 8.13 -6.67 10.34
N ILE A 3 7.76 -7.68 9.55
CA ILE A 3 6.99 -7.52 8.32
C ILE A 3 5.66 -8.23 8.55
N LEU A 4 4.55 -7.56 8.27
CA LEU A 4 3.20 -8.12 8.38
C LEU A 4 2.40 -7.84 7.12
N ASN A 5 1.35 -8.65 6.88
CA ASN A 5 0.37 -8.34 5.84
C ASN A 5 -0.43 -7.10 6.28
N LEU A 6 -0.69 -6.17 5.37
CA LEU A 6 -1.48 -4.96 5.62
C LEU A 6 -2.89 -5.29 6.18
N GLU A 7 -3.44 -6.45 5.83
CA GLU A 7 -4.69 -7.00 6.40
C GLU A 7 -4.69 -7.10 7.92
N GLU A 8 -3.52 -7.37 8.50
CA GLU A 8 -3.35 -7.50 9.94
C GLU A 8 -3.27 -6.12 10.63
N ALA A 9 -3.11 -5.04 9.85
CA ALA A 9 -3.00 -3.66 10.34
C ALA A 9 -3.75 -2.65 9.46
N PRO A 10 -5.08 -2.74 9.35
CA PRO A 10 -5.88 -1.88 8.48
C PRO A 10 -5.80 -0.39 8.88
N SER A 11 -5.48 -0.08 10.14
CA SER A 11 -5.24 1.29 10.62
C SER A 11 -4.07 1.98 9.92
N ARG A 12 -3.17 1.24 9.26
CA ARG A 12 -2.02 1.78 8.52
C ARG A 12 -2.34 2.25 7.11
N ILE A 13 -3.55 1.98 6.60
CA ILE A 13 -3.94 2.34 5.23
C ILE A 13 -3.83 3.84 4.97
N GLU A 14 -4.26 4.69 5.90
CA GLU A 14 -4.25 6.14 5.70
C GLU A 14 -2.82 6.67 5.53
N GLN A 15 -1.94 6.31 6.46
CA GLN A 15 -0.52 6.67 6.41
C GLN A 15 0.13 6.15 5.13
N LEU A 16 -0.14 4.90 4.77
CA LEU A 16 0.44 4.29 3.59
C LEU A 16 -0.09 4.95 2.30
N ALA A 17 -1.39 5.26 2.22
CA ALA A 17 -1.97 5.96 1.08
C ALA A 17 -1.38 7.36 0.92
N GLN A 18 -1.13 8.06 2.02
CA GLN A 18 -0.46 9.36 2.02
C GLN A 18 0.97 9.25 1.48
N TRP A 19 1.75 8.26 1.91
CA TRP A 19 3.09 8.01 1.37
C TRP A 19 3.07 7.72 -0.13
N HIS A 20 2.19 6.81 -0.57
CA HIS A 20 2.00 6.50 -1.99
C HIS A 20 1.65 7.73 -2.83
N HIS A 21 0.82 8.63 -2.29
CA HIS A 21 0.43 9.85 -2.97
C HIS A 21 1.58 10.87 -2.99
N SER A 22 2.29 11.05 -1.88
CA SER A 22 3.47 11.93 -1.81
C SER A 22 4.54 11.51 -2.82
N GLU A 23 4.92 10.24 -2.80
CA GLU A 23 6.02 9.71 -3.63
C GLU A 23 5.66 9.63 -5.11
N TRP A 24 4.40 9.36 -5.47
CA TRP A 24 4.05 9.02 -6.86
C TRP A 24 2.82 9.73 -7.44
N SER A 25 2.26 10.74 -6.75
CA SER A 25 1.17 11.55 -7.33
C SER A 25 1.54 12.11 -8.70
N HIS A 26 2.80 12.52 -8.88
CA HIS A 26 3.33 13.02 -10.15
C HIS A 26 3.41 11.97 -11.27
N LEU A 27 3.32 10.67 -10.96
CA LEU A 27 3.32 9.56 -11.93
C LEU A 27 1.92 9.05 -12.26
N SER A 28 0.88 9.56 -11.60
CA SER A 28 -0.51 9.13 -11.82
C SER A 28 -1.39 10.32 -12.17
N SER A 29 -2.16 10.21 -13.26
CA SER A 29 -3.27 11.11 -13.60
C SER A 29 -4.38 11.12 -12.53
N ASP A 30 -4.38 10.12 -11.65
CA ASP A 30 -5.40 9.86 -10.63
C ASP A 30 -5.12 10.75 -9.41
N GLY A 31 -5.42 12.04 -9.54
CA GLY A 31 -4.91 13.11 -8.68
C GLY A 31 -5.50 13.27 -7.28
N ARG A 32 -6.10 12.24 -6.66
CA ARG A 32 -6.73 12.41 -5.33
C ARG A 32 -6.35 11.31 -4.34
N LEU A 33 -5.99 11.74 -3.11
CA LEU A 33 -5.67 10.87 -1.98
C LEU A 33 -6.82 9.92 -1.62
N GLU A 34 -8.06 10.39 -1.64
CA GLU A 34 -9.25 9.55 -1.37
C GLU A 34 -9.37 8.36 -2.33
N THR A 35 -9.11 8.58 -3.62
CA THR A 35 -9.08 7.50 -4.62
C THR A 35 -7.97 6.50 -4.31
N ARG A 36 -6.85 6.94 -3.73
CA ARG A 36 -5.76 6.07 -3.30
C ARG A 36 -6.14 5.23 -2.10
N ILE A 37 -6.76 5.83 -1.08
CA ILE A 37 -7.26 5.13 0.10
C ILE A 37 -8.24 4.03 -0.34
N HIS A 38 -9.22 4.37 -1.17
CA HIS A 38 -10.22 3.41 -1.68
C HIS A 38 -9.58 2.22 -2.41
N LYS A 39 -8.59 2.47 -3.30
CA LYS A 39 -7.84 1.41 -4.00
C LYS A 39 -6.99 0.54 -3.07
N MET A 40 -6.59 1.05 -1.91
CA MET A 40 -5.76 0.29 -0.97
C MET A 40 -6.62 -0.50 0.02
N THR A 41 -7.82 -0.01 0.34
CA THR A 41 -8.81 -0.81 1.07
C THR A 41 -9.16 -2.10 0.32
N SER A 42 -9.17 -2.09 -1.01
CA SER A 42 -9.38 -3.32 -1.80
C SER A 42 -8.20 -4.30 -1.75
N TYR A 43 -7.08 -3.97 -1.10
CA TYR A 43 -5.98 -4.90 -0.84
C TYR A 43 -6.14 -5.66 0.48
N LEU A 44 -7.22 -5.42 1.22
CA LEU A 44 -7.54 -6.14 2.45
C LEU A 44 -8.38 -7.41 2.20
N GLY A 45 -8.18 -8.08 1.07
CA GLY A 45 -9.01 -9.23 0.68
C GLY A 45 -8.18 -10.52 0.69
N ASP A 46 -8.80 -11.63 1.09
CA ASP A 46 -8.20 -12.98 1.24
C ASP A 46 -7.48 -13.55 -0.01
N ASP A 47 -7.45 -12.83 -1.12
CA ASP A 47 -6.72 -13.20 -2.32
C ASP A 47 -5.21 -13.07 -2.09
N PHE A 48 -4.47 -14.13 -2.42
CA PHE A 48 -3.00 -14.14 -2.32
C PHE A 48 -2.31 -13.08 -3.20
N ILE A 49 -2.99 -12.55 -4.22
CA ILE A 49 -2.51 -11.43 -5.05
C ILE A 49 -3.72 -10.60 -5.51
N PRO A 50 -3.72 -9.25 -5.35
CA PRO A 50 -2.62 -8.44 -4.84
C PRO A 50 -2.57 -8.39 -3.31
N THR A 51 -1.38 -8.63 -2.74
CA THR A 51 -1.14 -8.53 -1.29
C THR A 51 -0.09 -7.46 -1.00
N THR A 52 -0.32 -6.68 0.04
CA THR A 52 0.61 -5.63 0.48
C THR A 52 1.18 -6.00 1.83
N TYR A 53 2.51 -5.96 1.94
CA TYR A 53 3.24 -6.12 3.20
C TYR A 53 3.77 -4.78 3.66
N ILE A 54 3.77 -4.57 4.97
CA ILE A 54 4.34 -3.40 5.61
C ILE A 54 5.48 -3.78 6.53
N GLY A 55 6.52 -2.95 6.56
CA GLY A 55 7.58 -3.02 7.54
C GLY A 55 7.28 -2.11 8.72
N GLU A 56 7.38 -2.64 9.93
CA GLU A 56 7.27 -1.86 11.16
C GLU A 56 8.52 -1.98 12.02
N LYS A 57 8.91 -0.86 12.63
CA LYS A 57 9.99 -0.78 13.62
C LYS A 57 9.52 0.10 14.76
N GLU A 58 9.53 -0.42 15.99
CA GLU A 58 9.16 0.34 17.20
C GLU A 58 7.75 0.96 17.15
N GLY A 59 6.82 0.30 16.45
CA GLY A 59 5.45 0.79 16.26
C GLY A 59 5.29 1.81 15.13
N GLU A 60 6.36 2.16 14.44
CA GLU A 60 6.35 3.06 13.29
C GLU A 60 6.40 2.26 11.98
N LEU A 61 5.59 2.68 11.01
CA LEU A 61 5.69 2.21 9.63
C LEU A 61 7.03 2.71 9.06
N VAL A 62 7.78 1.83 8.40
CA VAL A 62 9.08 2.17 7.79
C VAL A 62 9.17 1.84 6.30
N GLY A 63 8.17 1.19 5.72
CA GLY A 63 8.12 0.88 4.30
C GLY A 63 7.00 -0.08 3.92
N SER A 64 6.83 -0.32 2.63
CA SER A 64 5.84 -1.25 2.10
C SER A 64 6.28 -1.90 0.78
N ALA A 65 5.84 -3.13 0.58
CA ALA A 65 6.02 -3.84 -0.69
C ALA A 65 4.72 -4.55 -1.07
N ALA A 66 4.34 -4.45 -2.34
CA ALA A 66 3.16 -5.12 -2.86
C ALA A 66 3.54 -6.18 -3.90
N ILE A 67 2.95 -7.37 -3.75
CA ILE A 67 2.98 -8.43 -4.77
C ILE A 67 1.76 -8.23 -5.67
N LYS A 68 1.98 -8.15 -6.98
CA LYS A 68 0.92 -7.90 -7.97
C LYS A 68 1.05 -8.84 -9.16
N THR A 69 -0.07 -9.10 -9.83
CA THR A 69 -0.06 -9.88 -11.07
C THR A 69 0.51 -9.05 -12.22
N LYS A 70 1.09 -9.71 -13.24
CA LYS A 70 1.67 -9.04 -14.42
C LYS A 70 0.66 -8.20 -15.23
N LYS A 71 -0.65 -8.43 -15.05
CA LYS A 71 -1.72 -7.62 -15.66
C LYS A 71 -1.78 -6.22 -15.03
N ASP A 72 -1.39 -6.09 -13.77
CA ASP A 72 -1.27 -4.82 -13.05
C ASP A 72 0.11 -4.22 -13.32
N ARG A 73 0.25 -3.52 -14.45
CA ARG A 73 1.44 -2.70 -14.70
C ARG A 73 1.54 -1.61 -13.63
N LEU A 74 2.32 -1.89 -12.58
CA LEU A 74 3.19 -1.01 -11.79
C LEU A 74 3.43 -1.66 -10.41
N ILE A 75 4.59 -2.31 -10.28
CA ILE A 75 5.16 -2.64 -8.96
C ILE A 75 5.54 -1.29 -8.34
N LYS A 76 4.98 -1.02 -7.16
CA LYS A 76 5.12 0.25 -6.44
C LYS A 76 5.68 -0.12 -5.07
N ILE A 77 6.98 0.09 -4.87
CA ILE A 77 7.72 -0.16 -3.61
C ILE A 77 8.00 1.20 -2.94
N ILE A 78 7.51 1.42 -1.72
CA ILE A 78 7.85 2.60 -0.92
C ILE A 78 8.79 2.17 0.18
#